data_AF-A0A1V0RB97-F1
#
_entry.id   AF-A0A1V0RB97-F1
#
_cell.length_a   1.000
_cell.length_b   1.000
_cell.length_c   1.000
_cell.angle_alpha   90.00
_cell.angle_beta   90.00
_cell.angle_gamma   90.00
#
_symmetry.space_group_name_H-M   'P 1'
#
loop_
_entity.id
_entity.type
_entity.pdbx_description
1 polymer ?
#
loop_
_entity_poly.entity_id
_entity_poly.type
_entity_poly.pdbx_seq_one_letter_code
_entity_poly.pdbx_strand_id
1 'polypeptide(L)'
;MLRAALADVVGAQPDLTVAGSAADADEAIRLAGARRPHVVVLDVRFPGGGPYTAEQILRAVPGVRILAFSAYGDQGPRTAMAAVGVTGYLVKGVANAQLLTEIRALGAEARQATACAAGGRSGA
;
A
#
# COMPACT_ATOMS: atom_id res chain seq x y z
N MET A 1 -5.30 -16.43 6.75
CA MET A 1 -6.61 -15.90 7.16
C MET A 1 -6.75 -14.40 6.90
N LEU A 2 -5.82 -13.56 7.39
CA LEU A 2 -5.94 -12.09 7.22
C LEU A 2 -5.99 -11.62 5.74
N ARG A 3 -5.19 -12.24 4.85
CA ARG A 3 -5.14 -11.88 3.41
C ARG A 3 -6.48 -12.06 2.70
N ALA A 4 -7.17 -13.16 2.94
CA ALA A 4 -8.47 -13.45 2.32
C ALA A 4 -9.54 -12.47 2.83
N ALA A 5 -9.59 -12.23 4.15
CA ALA A 5 -10.52 -11.27 4.73
C ALA A 5 -10.35 -9.84 4.18
N LEU A 6 -9.11 -9.38 3.99
CA LEU A 6 -8.84 -8.07 3.37
C LEU A 6 -9.29 -8.05 1.91
N ALA A 7 -9.01 -9.12 1.15
CA ALA A 7 -9.43 -9.23 -0.24
C ALA A 7 -10.96 -9.22 -0.39
N ASP A 8 -11.69 -9.90 0.51
CA ASP A 8 -13.15 -9.94 0.50
C ASP A 8 -13.75 -8.56 0.82
N VAL A 9 -13.24 -7.87 1.85
CA VAL A 9 -13.70 -6.53 2.24
C VAL A 9 -13.49 -5.53 1.12
N VAL A 10 -12.33 -5.56 0.47
CA VAL A 10 -12.00 -4.66 -0.65
C VAL A 10 -12.79 -5.06 -1.91
N GLY A 11 -12.89 -6.36 -2.21
CA GLY A 11 -13.60 -6.88 -3.38
C GLY A 11 -15.11 -6.65 -3.32
N ALA A 12 -15.67 -6.46 -2.13
CA ALA A 12 -17.07 -6.06 -1.95
C ALA A 12 -17.34 -4.58 -2.30
N GLN A 13 -16.30 -3.77 -2.53
CA GLN A 13 -16.46 -2.36 -2.87
C GLN A 13 -16.49 -2.16 -4.39
N PRO A 14 -17.53 -1.53 -4.96
CA PRO A 14 -17.64 -1.34 -6.41
C PRO A 14 -16.61 -0.35 -6.97
N ASP A 15 -16.03 0.51 -6.13
CA ASP A 15 -15.04 1.51 -6.50
C ASP A 15 -13.58 1.04 -6.35
N LEU A 16 -13.36 -0.16 -5.84
CA LEU A 16 -12.03 -0.74 -5.62
C LEU A 16 -11.86 -2.04 -6.39
N THR A 17 -10.62 -2.39 -6.70
CA THR A 17 -10.29 -3.66 -7.35
C THR A 17 -9.03 -4.24 -6.72
N VAL A 18 -9.10 -5.52 -6.35
CA VAL A 18 -7.95 -6.24 -5.82
C VAL A 18 -7.01 -6.59 -6.98
N ALA A 19 -5.92 -5.84 -7.10
CA ALA A 19 -4.93 -6.04 -8.18
C ALA A 19 -4.12 -7.34 -8.03
N GLY A 20 -4.08 -7.90 -6.81
CA GLY A 20 -3.38 -9.14 -6.48
C GLY A 20 -3.18 -9.28 -4.98
N SER A 21 -2.70 -10.45 -4.56
CA SER A 21 -2.35 -10.73 -3.17
C SER A 21 -1.07 -11.56 -3.14
N ALA A 22 -0.15 -11.26 -2.22
CA ALA A 22 1.13 -11.95 -2.10
C ALA A 22 1.27 -12.64 -0.75
N ALA A 23 2.07 -13.70 -0.67
CA ALA A 23 2.42 -14.41 0.56
C ALA A 23 3.81 -14.01 1.11
N ASP A 24 4.68 -13.51 0.24
CA ASP A 24 6.07 -13.15 0.56
C ASP A 24 6.53 -11.91 -0.20
N ALA A 25 7.72 -11.39 0.17
CA ALA A 25 8.32 -10.19 -0.39
C ALA A 25 8.53 -10.27 -1.91
N ASP A 26 9.06 -11.38 -2.41
CA ASP A 26 9.40 -11.53 -3.83
C ASP A 26 8.14 -11.53 -4.70
N GLU A 27 7.10 -12.26 -4.26
CA GLU A 27 5.80 -12.24 -4.92
C GLU A 27 5.16 -10.85 -4.87
N ALA A 28 5.23 -10.15 -3.74
CA ALA A 28 4.67 -8.81 -3.58
C ALA A 28 5.33 -7.80 -4.52
N ILE A 29 6.67 -7.81 -4.60
CA ILE A 29 7.44 -6.92 -5.46
C ILE A 29 7.13 -7.20 -6.93
N ARG A 30 7.14 -8.48 -7.33
CA ARG A 30 6.82 -8.90 -8.70
C ARG A 30 5.41 -8.51 -9.11
N LEU A 31 4.41 -8.77 -8.26
CA LEU A 31 3.02 -8.42 -8.53
C LEU A 31 2.82 -6.92 -8.61
N ALA A 32 3.42 -6.15 -7.69
CA ALA A 32 3.33 -4.70 -7.70
C ALA A 32 3.90 -4.12 -9.01
N GLY A 33 5.09 -4.57 -9.44
CA GLY A 33 5.69 -4.12 -10.69
C GLY A 33 4.84 -4.45 -11.93
N ALA A 34 4.28 -5.65 -11.98
CA ALA A 34 3.47 -6.12 -13.12
C ALA A 34 2.07 -5.47 -13.18
N ARG A 35 1.43 -5.26 -12.02
CA ARG A 35 0.03 -4.80 -11.94
C ARG A 35 -0.09 -3.30 -11.69
N ARG A 36 0.99 -2.64 -11.28
CA ARG A 36 1.06 -1.21 -10.96
C ARG A 36 -0.14 -0.72 -10.13
N PRO A 37 -0.36 -1.30 -8.94
CA PRO A 37 -1.47 -0.87 -8.08
C PRO A 37 -1.29 0.58 -7.65
N HIS A 38 -2.40 1.27 -7.37
CA HIS A 38 -2.37 2.61 -6.78
C HIS A 38 -2.00 2.57 -5.30
N VAL A 39 -2.51 1.55 -4.60
CA VAL A 39 -2.31 1.37 -3.16
C VAL A 39 -1.92 -0.08 -2.87
N VAL A 40 -0.93 -0.25 -2.00
CA VAL A 40 -0.54 -1.55 -1.45
C VAL A 40 -0.80 -1.55 0.06
N VAL A 41 -1.59 -2.51 0.53
CA VAL A 41 -1.75 -2.76 1.97
C VAL A 41 -0.70 -3.79 2.38
N LEU A 42 0.22 -3.40 3.27
CA LEU A 42 1.38 -4.22 3.64
C LEU A 42 1.45 -4.40 5.15
N ASP A 43 1.51 -5.64 5.61
CA ASP A 43 1.75 -5.95 7.02
C ASP A 43 3.15 -5.49 7.44
N VAL A 44 3.30 -4.86 8.61
CA VAL A 44 4.65 -4.49 9.08
C VAL A 44 5.50 -5.72 9.45
N ARG A 45 4.85 -6.82 9.84
CA ARG A 45 5.47 -8.12 10.13
C ARG A 45 5.40 -9.06 8.93
N PHE A 46 5.50 -8.51 7.71
CA PHE A 46 5.49 -9.30 6.49
C PHE A 46 6.69 -10.24 6.41
N PRO A 47 6.52 -11.51 6.01
CA PRO A 47 7.63 -12.43 5.79
C PRO A 47 8.64 -11.84 4.78
N GLY A 48 9.93 -11.86 5.14
CA GLY A 48 10.98 -11.20 4.35
C GLY A 48 11.20 -9.71 4.67
N GLY A 49 10.39 -9.14 5.57
CA GLY A 49 10.57 -7.78 6.11
C GLY A 49 9.66 -6.75 5.45
N GLY A 50 8.77 -6.13 6.26
CA GLY A 50 7.88 -5.06 5.82
C GLY A 50 8.61 -3.86 5.21
N PRO A 51 9.59 -3.26 5.91
CA PRO A 51 10.33 -2.10 5.38
C PRO A 51 11.08 -2.41 4.09
N TYR A 52 11.76 -3.56 4.00
CA TYR A 52 12.45 -4.00 2.79
C TYR A 52 11.46 -4.13 1.61
N THR A 53 10.35 -4.83 1.82
CA THR A 53 9.32 -5.03 0.78
C THR A 53 8.74 -3.69 0.32
N ALA A 54 8.43 -2.79 1.26
CA ALA A 54 7.91 -1.46 0.96
C ALA A 54 8.89 -0.65 0.11
N GLU A 55 10.16 -0.63 0.49
CA GLU A 55 11.20 0.11 -0.21
C GLU A 55 11.38 -0.38 -1.65
N GLN A 56 11.38 -1.70 -1.87
CA GLN A 56 11.47 -2.29 -3.21
C GLN A 56 10.24 -1.97 -4.07
N ILE A 57 9.03 -2.02 -3.50
CA ILE A 57 7.80 -1.68 -4.21
C ILE A 57 7.79 -0.20 -4.61
N LEU A 58 8.16 0.70 -3.70
CA LEU A 58 8.23 2.14 -3.97
C LEU A 58 9.22 2.46 -5.11
N ARG A 59 10.35 1.74 -5.16
CA ARG A 59 11.31 1.82 -6.28
C ARG A 59 10.74 1.29 -7.59
N ALA A 60 10.06 0.15 -7.56
CA ALA A 60 9.55 -0.52 -8.76
C ALA A 60 8.33 0.18 -9.37
N VAL A 61 7.51 0.85 -8.55
CA VAL A 61 6.26 1.50 -8.97
C VAL A 61 6.23 2.95 -8.50
N PRO A 62 6.82 3.89 -9.27
CA PRO A 62 6.76 5.30 -8.94
C PRO A 62 5.31 5.79 -8.79
N GLY A 63 5.00 6.44 -7.68
CA GLY A 63 3.67 6.99 -7.38
C GLY A 63 2.72 6.03 -6.63
N VAL A 64 3.11 4.78 -6.40
CA VAL A 64 2.35 3.87 -5.52
C VAL A 64 2.32 4.40 -4.10
N ARG A 65 1.19 4.21 -3.41
CA ARG A 65 1.06 4.49 -1.98
C ARG A 65 1.01 3.19 -1.19
N ILE A 66 1.65 3.19 -0.03
CA ILE A 66 1.68 2.01 0.85
C ILE A 66 0.93 2.36 2.13
N LEU A 67 0.01 1.48 2.52
CA LEU A 67 -0.67 1.48 3.80
C LEU A 67 -0.03 0.40 4.68
N ALA A 68 0.80 0.82 5.63
CA ALA A 68 1.38 -0.07 6.63
C ALA A 68 0.30 -0.54 7.61
N PHE A 69 0.08 -1.85 7.70
CA PHE A 69 -0.91 -2.47 8.57
C PHE A 69 -0.22 -3.16 9.75
N SER A 70 -0.40 -2.62 10.95
CA SER A 70 0.43 -2.94 12.11
C SER A 70 -0.39 -3.33 13.34
N ALA A 71 0.14 -4.16 14.23
CA ALA A 71 -0.52 -4.40 15.52
C ALA A 71 -0.34 -3.20 16.45
N TYR A 72 -1.22 -3.07 17.45
CA TYR A 72 -1.07 -2.05 18.49
C TYR A 72 0.25 -2.29 19.27
N GLY A 73 1.06 -1.25 19.47
CA GLY A 73 2.34 -1.33 20.19
C GLY A 73 3.61 -1.47 19.35
N ASP A 74 3.50 -1.66 18.03
CA ASP A 74 4.65 -1.83 17.12
C ASP A 74 5.30 -0.48 16.71
N GLN A 75 5.78 0.31 17.67
CA GLN A 75 6.41 1.63 17.42
C GLN A 75 7.72 1.53 16.62
N GLY A 76 8.56 0.52 16.89
CA GLY A 76 9.81 0.31 16.15
C GLY A 76 9.57 0.03 14.64
N PRO A 77 8.72 -0.96 14.30
CA PRO A 77 8.34 -1.23 12.92
C PRO A 77 7.72 -0.01 12.21
N ARG A 78 6.93 0.81 12.90
CA ARG A 78 6.35 2.04 12.34
C ARG A 78 7.44 3.02 11.89
N THR A 79 8.44 3.28 12.73
CA THR A 79 9.55 4.18 12.38
C THR A 79 10.34 3.65 11.18
N ALA A 80 10.57 2.34 11.10
CA ALA A 80 11.27 1.74 9.97
C ALA A 80 10.47 1.85 8.65
N MET A 81 9.14 1.69 8.70
CA MET A 81 8.27 1.89 7.53
C MET A 81 8.27 3.35 7.07
N ALA A 82 8.18 4.29 8.00
CA ALA A 82 8.26 5.71 7.69
C ALA A 82 9.61 6.10 7.05
N ALA A 83 10.72 5.53 7.55
CA ALA A 83 12.05 5.78 7.03
C ALA A 83 12.24 5.36 5.56
N VAL A 84 11.49 4.37 5.08
CA VAL A 84 11.52 3.94 3.68
C VAL A 84 10.49 4.65 2.79
N GLY A 85 9.77 5.66 3.33
CA GLY A 85 8.84 6.49 2.58
C GLY A 85 7.37 6.05 2.64
N VAL A 86 7.01 5.14 3.55
CA VAL A 86 5.60 4.76 3.75
C VAL A 86 4.88 5.83 4.57
N THR A 87 3.88 6.46 3.97
CA THR A 87 3.12 7.55 4.60
C THR A 87 1.80 7.10 5.22
N GLY A 88 1.21 6.01 4.72
CA GLY A 88 -0.03 5.46 5.26
C GLY A 88 0.23 4.49 6.41
N TYR A 89 -0.50 4.63 7.52
CA TYR A 89 -0.40 3.72 8.66
C TYR A 89 -1.76 3.44 9.28
N LEU A 90 -2.06 2.16 9.51
CA LEU A 90 -3.31 1.71 10.10
C LEU A 90 -3.07 0.57 11.08
N VAL A 91 -3.76 0.63 12.22
CA VAL A 91 -3.67 -0.40 13.26
C VAL A 91 -4.64 -1.55 12.94
N LYS A 92 -4.20 -2.79 13.13
CA LYS A 92 -5.01 -4.00 13.03
C LYS A 92 -6.13 -3.96 14.07
N GLY A 93 -7.33 -4.32 13.64
CA GLY A 93 -8.52 -4.33 14.51
C GLY A 93 -9.37 -3.06 14.44
N VAL A 94 -8.98 -2.07 13.63
CA VAL A 94 -9.90 -0.98 13.25
C VAL A 94 -11.07 -1.52 12.42
N ALA A 95 -12.16 -0.76 12.38
CA ALA A 95 -13.32 -1.11 11.56
C ALA A 95 -12.96 -1.15 10.06
N ASN A 96 -13.58 -2.07 9.32
CA ASN A 96 -13.41 -2.17 7.87
C ASN A 96 -13.69 -0.85 7.14
N ALA A 97 -14.67 -0.06 7.62
CA ALA A 97 -14.95 1.26 7.08
C ALA A 97 -13.74 2.20 7.14
N GLN A 98 -12.97 2.16 8.23
CA GLN A 98 -11.78 2.99 8.39
C GLN A 98 -10.65 2.53 7.46
N LEU A 99 -10.44 1.22 7.32
CA LEU A 99 -9.52 0.66 6.33
C LEU A 99 -9.85 1.14 4.91
N LEU A 100 -11.12 1.06 4.52
CA LEU A 100 -11.57 1.47 3.20
C LEU A 100 -11.40 2.98 2.98
N THR A 101 -11.65 3.81 4.00
CA THR A 101 -11.41 5.24 3.95
C THR A 101 -9.93 5.55 3.69
N GLU A 102 -9.02 4.89 4.40
CA GLU A 102 -7.57 5.09 4.20
C GLU A 102 -7.10 4.63 2.81
N ILE A 103 -7.61 3.48 2.32
CA ILE A 103 -7.30 3.02 0.96
C ILE A 103 -7.75 4.05 -0.08
N ARG A 104 -8.95 4.62 0.08
CA ARG A 104 -9.48 5.65 -0.84
C ARG A 104 -8.67 6.94 -0.80
N ALA A 105 -8.27 7.39 0.39
CA ALA A 105 -7.45 8.59 0.56
C ALA A 105 -6.09 8.43 -0.16
N LEU A 106 -5.38 7.34 0.11
CA LEU A 106 -4.10 7.04 -0.55
C LEU A 106 -4.26 6.82 -2.06
N GLY A 107 -5.37 6.21 -2.50
CA GLY A 107 -5.66 6.03 -3.92
C GLY A 107 -5.95 7.35 -4.65
N ALA A 108 -6.53 8.34 -3.97
CA ALA A 108 -6.66 9.69 -4.51
C ALA A 108 -5.30 10.38 -4.63
N GLU A 109 -4.44 10.28 -3.60
CA GLU A 109 -3.08 10.82 -3.63
C GLU A 109 -2.21 10.21 -4.73
N ALA A 110 -2.28 8.89 -4.94
CA ALA A 110 -1.55 8.19 -6.00
C ALA A 110 -1.93 8.71 -7.40
N ARG A 111 -3.22 8.93 -7.62
CA ARG A 111 -3.74 9.47 -8.90
C ARG A 111 -3.31 10.92 -9.12
N GLN A 112 -3.31 11.74 -8.08
CA GLN A 112 -2.85 13.13 -8.16
C GLN A 112 -1.35 13.23 -8.44
N ALA A 113 -0.53 12.39 -7.79
CA ALA A 113 0.91 12.33 -8.04
C ALA A 113 1.21 11.94 -9.50
N THR A 114 0.46 10.98 -10.05
CA THR A 114 0.59 10.55 -11.44
C THR A 114 0.12 11.63 -12.42
N ALA A 115 -0.99 12.31 -12.11
CA ALA A 115 -1.52 13.40 -12.95
C ALA A 115 -0.59 14.62 -12.98
N CYS A 116 0.01 14.99 -11.84
CA CYS A 116 0.99 16.08 -11.76
C CYS A 116 2.26 15.76 -12.55
N ALA A 117 2.76 14.52 -12.47
CA ALA A 117 3.92 14.08 -13.24
C ALA A 117 3.67 14.07 -14.77
N ALA A 118 2.44 13.84 -15.22
CA ALA A 118 2.07 13.87 -16.63
C ALA A 118 1.84 15.30 -17.18
N GLY A 119 1.55 16.28 -16.32
CA GLY A 119 1.30 17.68 -16.69
C GLY A 119 2.55 18.55 -16.89
N GLY A 120 3.76 18.03 -16.60
CA GLY A 120 5.02 18.78 -16.58
C GLY A 120 5.67 19.08 -17.94
N ARG A 121 4.90 19.21 -19.04
CA ARG A 121 5.41 19.71 -20.34
C ARG A 121 4.54 20.82 -20.91
N SER A 122 4.39 21.91 -20.15
CA SER A 122 4.00 23.20 -20.72
C SER A 122 4.72 24.32 -19.96
N GLY A 123 5.63 24.99 -20.65
CA GLY A 123 6.16 26.30 -20.25
C GLY A 123 7.67 26.37 -20.01
N ALA A 124 8.44 26.46 -21.10
CA ALA A 124 9.52 27.44 -21.33
C ALA A 124 10.07 27.27 -22.74
#